data_AF-A0A3C0DRH3-F1
#
_entry.id   AF-A0A3C0DRH3-F1
#
_cell.length_a   1.000
_cell.length_b   1.000
_cell.length_c   1.000
_cell.angle_alpha   90.00
_cell.angle_beta   90.00
_cell.angle_gamma   90.00
#
_symmetry.space_group_name_H-M   'P 1'
#
loop_
_entity.id
_entity.type
_entity.pdbx_description
1 polymer ?
#
loop_
_entity_poly.entity_id
_entity_poly.type
_entity_poly.pdbx_seq_one_letter_code
_entity_poly.pdbx_strand_id
1 'polypeptide(L)'
;LANADTVLVSAKVASLLKTEPIHGLANRSYDQKPYWHIERARIAETRKVPVEVIVNGYPIAKQEIVADGQLRDIAFEVPIEFSSWVALRILPSSHTNPVFVLVDSKPIRASKRSAQWCLEGVKKCRSQKRRFMGTDEIADFNATYDHAEKTYRRIISESITD
;
A
#
# COMPACT_ATOMS: atom_id res chain seq x y z
N LEU A 1 -7.03 13.45 -23.14
CA LEU A 1 -6.89 12.74 -21.85
C LEU A 1 -7.36 11.32 -22.10
N ALA A 2 -6.66 10.30 -21.62
CA ALA A 2 -7.20 8.93 -21.68
C ALA A 2 -8.54 8.93 -20.93
N ASN A 3 -9.57 8.32 -21.51
CA ASN A 3 -10.87 8.25 -20.83
C ASN A 3 -10.70 7.39 -19.58
N ALA A 4 -11.20 7.87 -18.45
CA ALA A 4 -11.32 7.05 -17.25
C ALA A 4 -12.09 5.78 -17.62
N ASP A 5 -11.50 4.62 -17.32
CA ASP A 5 -12.15 3.33 -17.54
C ASP A 5 -12.18 2.54 -16.23
N THR A 6 -13.10 1.59 -16.16
CA THR A 6 -13.36 0.82 -14.94
C THR A 6 -12.75 -0.55 -15.06
N VAL A 7 -11.97 -0.96 -14.05
CA VAL A 7 -11.49 -2.34 -13.93
C VAL A 7 -12.25 -3.08 -12.84
N LEU A 8 -12.57 -4.35 -13.11
CA LEU A 8 -13.17 -5.23 -12.11
C LEU A 8 -12.07 -5.87 -11.26
N VAL A 9 -12.03 -5.53 -9.98
CA VAL A 9 -11.11 -6.14 -9.00
C VAL A 9 -11.87 -7.17 -8.19
N SER A 10 -11.60 -8.45 -8.44
CA SER A 10 -12.25 -9.57 -7.75
C SER A 10 -11.26 -10.38 -6.91
N ALA A 11 -11.72 -10.93 -5.79
CA ALA A 11 -10.94 -11.85 -4.99
C ALA A 11 -11.82 -12.83 -4.19
N LYS A 12 -11.23 -13.96 -3.78
CA LYS A 12 -11.76 -14.81 -2.72
C LYS A 12 -11.08 -14.45 -1.41
N VAL A 13 -11.84 -14.03 -0.40
CA VAL A 13 -11.31 -13.56 0.88
C VAL A 13 -11.92 -14.35 2.03
N ALA A 14 -11.07 -14.73 2.99
CA ALA A 14 -11.48 -15.29 4.28
C ALA A 14 -10.75 -14.55 5.40
N SER A 15 -11.40 -14.43 6.55
CA SER A 15 -10.79 -13.98 7.80
C SER A 15 -11.43 -14.73 8.97
N LEU A 16 -10.76 -14.77 10.11
CA LEU A 16 -11.25 -15.51 11.27
C LEU A 16 -11.15 -14.66 12.54
N LEU A 17 -12.30 -14.26 13.07
CA LEU A 17 -12.46 -13.68 14.39
C LEU A 17 -13.08 -14.71 15.34
N LYS A 18 -12.81 -14.57 16.63
CA LYS A 18 -13.66 -15.16 17.67
C LYS A 18 -15.03 -14.52 17.64
N THR A 19 -16.07 -15.24 18.06
CA THR A 19 -17.44 -14.67 18.14
C THR A 19 -17.45 -13.48 19.09
N GLU A 20 -16.94 -13.67 20.30
CA GLU A 20 -16.77 -12.62 21.29
C GLU A 20 -15.50 -11.79 21.03
N PRO A 21 -15.58 -10.46 21.18
CA PRO A 21 -14.40 -9.60 21.05
C PRO A 21 -13.33 -9.86 22.10
N ILE A 22 -12.07 -9.64 21.72
CA ILE A 22 -10.96 -9.61 22.67
C ILE A 22 -10.84 -8.17 23.19
N HIS A 23 -11.42 -7.94 24.37
CA HIS A 23 -11.49 -6.60 24.98
C HIS A 23 -10.13 -5.91 25.03
N GLY A 24 -10.12 -4.63 24.63
CA GLY A 24 -8.94 -3.77 24.66
C GLY A 24 -7.90 -4.04 23.57
N LEU A 25 -8.04 -5.08 22.73
CA LEU A 25 -7.10 -5.36 21.65
C LEU A 25 -7.34 -4.42 20.45
N ALA A 26 -8.60 -4.21 20.07
CA ALA A 26 -8.94 -3.38 18.91
C ALA A 26 -8.44 -1.93 19.05
N ASN A 27 -8.54 -1.38 20.26
CA ASN A 27 -8.16 0.01 20.57
C ASN A 27 -6.70 0.16 21.03
N ARG A 28 -5.93 -0.93 21.08
CA ARG A 28 -4.53 -0.88 21.52
C ARG A 28 -3.69 -0.07 20.54
N SER A 29 -2.69 0.64 21.02
CA SER A 29 -1.75 1.34 20.14
C SER A 29 -1.03 0.36 19.19
N TYR A 30 -0.65 0.83 17.99
CA TYR A 30 -0.02 0.02 16.94
C TYR A 30 1.44 -0.34 17.24
N ASP A 31 2.08 0.40 18.14
CA ASP A 31 3.43 0.10 18.67
C ASP A 31 3.42 -0.97 19.77
N GLN A 32 2.25 -1.49 20.15
CA GLN A 32 2.09 -2.52 21.16
C GLN A 32 1.64 -3.86 20.56
N LYS A 33 2.16 -4.95 21.12
CA LYS A 33 1.77 -6.31 20.73
C LYS A 33 0.30 -6.59 21.12
N PRO A 34 -0.43 -7.43 20.35
CA PRO A 34 -0.03 -7.95 19.04
C PRO A 34 -0.10 -6.86 17.96
N TYR A 35 0.92 -6.79 17.09
CA TYR A 35 1.05 -5.75 16.07
C TYR A 35 -0.02 -5.93 14.98
N TRP A 36 0.07 -7.02 14.22
CA TRP A 36 -0.88 -7.39 13.17
C TRP A 36 -1.84 -8.45 13.70
N HIS A 37 -3.06 -8.04 14.06
CA HIS A 37 -4.07 -8.96 14.58
C HIS A 37 -5.45 -8.56 14.04
N ILE A 38 -6.17 -9.54 13.49
CA ILE A 38 -7.47 -9.35 12.82
C ILE A 38 -8.54 -8.69 13.71
N GLU A 39 -8.47 -8.92 15.01
CA GLU A 39 -9.32 -8.24 16.01
C GLU A 39 -9.24 -6.70 15.93
N ARG A 40 -8.10 -6.14 15.50
CA ARG A 40 -7.96 -4.69 15.28
C ARG A 40 -8.80 -4.18 14.12
N ALA A 41 -9.23 -5.07 13.22
CA ALA A 41 -10.10 -4.77 12.09
C ALA A 41 -11.58 -5.08 12.41
N ARG A 42 -11.90 -5.56 13.62
CA ARG A 42 -13.28 -5.87 14.01
C ARG A 42 -14.13 -4.61 13.93
N ILE A 43 -15.32 -4.75 13.35
CA ILE A 43 -16.33 -3.69 13.32
C ILE A 43 -17.16 -3.79 14.61
N ALA A 44 -16.86 -2.90 15.56
CA ALA A 44 -17.54 -2.81 16.86
C ALA A 44 -17.64 -4.20 17.55
N GLU A 45 -18.82 -4.59 17.98
CA GLU A 45 -19.08 -5.88 18.66
C GLU A 45 -19.42 -7.02 17.67
N THR A 46 -19.36 -6.77 16.36
CA THR A 46 -19.73 -7.78 15.35
C THR A 46 -18.59 -8.73 15.05
N ARG A 47 -18.87 -9.87 14.39
CA ARG A 47 -17.85 -10.76 13.80
C ARG A 47 -17.49 -10.36 12.35
N LYS A 48 -17.57 -9.07 12.01
CA LYS A 48 -17.27 -8.56 10.66
C LYS A 48 -15.97 -7.78 10.62
N VAL A 49 -15.33 -7.80 9.45
CA VAL A 49 -14.15 -6.98 9.13
C VAL A 49 -14.32 -6.29 7.78
N PRO A 50 -13.75 -5.09 7.57
CA PRO A 50 -13.78 -4.40 6.29
C PRO A 50 -12.67 -4.94 5.38
N VAL A 51 -13.02 -5.30 4.16
CA VAL A 51 -12.08 -5.45 3.06
C VAL A 51 -12.14 -4.19 2.20
N GLU A 52 -11.02 -3.50 2.06
CA GLU A 52 -10.90 -2.27 1.29
C GLU A 52 -10.14 -2.53 -0.01
N VAL A 53 -10.58 -1.91 -1.10
CA VAL A 53 -9.79 -1.79 -2.32
C VAL A 53 -9.01 -0.46 -2.29
N ILE A 54 -7.71 -0.58 -2.53
CA ILE A 54 -6.74 0.51 -2.42
C ILE A 54 -6.23 0.84 -3.82
N VAL A 55 -6.27 2.12 -4.18
CA VAL A 55 -5.64 2.64 -5.40
C VAL A 55 -4.61 3.68 -4.99
N ASN A 56 -3.36 3.47 -5.38
CA ASN A 56 -2.25 4.40 -5.12
C ASN A 56 -2.12 4.85 -3.64
N GLY A 57 -2.48 3.97 -2.70
CA GLY A 57 -2.36 4.19 -1.27
C GLY A 57 -3.64 4.62 -0.56
N TYR A 58 -4.71 4.93 -1.30
CA TYR A 58 -5.98 5.39 -0.75
C TYR A 58 -7.07 4.32 -0.83
N PRO A 59 -7.85 4.08 0.25
CA PRO A 59 -9.03 3.24 0.19
C PRO A 59 -10.14 3.95 -0.57
N ILE A 60 -10.55 3.41 -1.71
CA ILE A 60 -11.59 4.04 -2.55
C ILE A 60 -12.97 3.41 -2.36
N ALA A 61 -13.02 2.15 -1.90
CA ALA A 61 -14.25 1.44 -1.60
C ALA A 61 -13.99 0.31 -0.59
N LYS A 62 -15.05 -0.17 0.08
CA LYS A 62 -14.98 -1.26 1.05
C LYS A 62 -16.20 -2.17 0.99
N GLN A 63 -16.01 -3.43 1.34
CA GLN A 63 -17.06 -4.42 1.59
C GLN A 63 -16.80 -5.11 2.92
N GLU A 64 -17.84 -5.33 3.70
CA GLU A 64 -17.75 -6.06 4.96
C GLU A 64 -17.91 -7.56 4.73
N ILE A 65 -17.04 -8.37 5.35
CA ILE A 65 -17.19 -9.83 5.35
C ILE A 65 -17.34 -10.33 6.78
N VAL A 66 -18.07 -11.43 6.95
CA VAL A 66 -18.09 -12.18 8.21
C VAL A 66 -16.77 -12.93 8.35
N ALA A 67 -16.09 -12.75 9.46
CA ALA A 67 -14.80 -13.36 9.75
C ALA A 67 -14.97 -14.71 10.45
N ASP A 68 -15.56 -15.67 9.75
CA ASP A 68 -15.84 -17.03 10.24
C ASP A 68 -14.93 -18.11 9.64
N GLY A 69 -13.93 -17.71 8.84
CA GLY A 69 -13.01 -18.60 8.15
C GLY A 69 -13.49 -19.08 6.78
N GLN A 70 -14.73 -18.77 6.36
CA GLN A 70 -15.21 -19.13 5.03
C GLN A 70 -14.72 -18.16 3.95
N LEU A 71 -14.34 -18.72 2.80
CA LEU A 71 -14.01 -17.95 1.60
C LEU A 71 -15.27 -17.31 1.02
N ARG A 72 -15.17 -16.02 0.69
CA ARG A 72 -16.24 -15.24 0.06
C ARG A 72 -15.69 -14.56 -1.17
N ASP A 73 -16.44 -14.61 -2.26
CA ASP A 73 -16.17 -13.83 -3.45
C ASP A 73 -16.56 -12.37 -3.18
N ILE A 74 -15.63 -11.47 -3.48
CA ILE A 74 -15.86 -10.01 -3.44
C ILE A 74 -15.43 -9.40 -4.76
N ALA A 75 -16.04 -8.27 -5.11
CA ALA A 75 -15.70 -7.53 -6.32
C ALA A 75 -15.89 -6.03 -6.12
N PHE A 76 -15.02 -5.25 -6.76
CA PHE A 76 -15.11 -3.80 -6.83
C PHE A 76 -14.97 -3.33 -8.28
N GLU A 77 -15.82 -2.40 -8.67
CA GLU A 77 -15.63 -1.60 -9.87
C GLU A 77 -14.72 -0.42 -9.51
N VAL A 78 -13.52 -0.41 -10.08
CA VAL A 78 -12.47 0.54 -9.74
C VAL A 78 -12.22 1.47 -10.93
N PRO A 79 -12.51 2.78 -10.80
CA PRO A 79 -12.16 3.73 -11.84
C PRO A 79 -10.65 3.94 -11.89
N ILE A 80 -10.07 3.88 -13.09
CA ILE A 80 -8.64 4.08 -13.36
C ILE A 80 -8.49 5.14 -14.45
N GLU A 81 -7.98 6.31 -14.07
CA GLU A 81 -7.74 7.42 -14.99
C GLU A 81 -6.33 7.40 -15.60
N PHE A 82 -5.40 6.74 -14.92
CA PHE A 82 -3.98 6.69 -15.26
C PHE A 82 -3.30 5.48 -14.63
N SER A 83 -2.11 5.13 -15.13
CA SER A 83 -1.35 3.99 -14.63
C SER A 83 -1.20 4.02 -13.11
N SER A 84 -1.72 2.99 -12.47
CA SER A 84 -1.93 2.92 -11.02
C SER A 84 -1.55 1.54 -10.50
N TRP A 85 -1.33 1.45 -9.20
CA TRP A 85 -1.31 0.16 -8.51
C TRP A 85 -2.56 -0.01 -7.67
N VAL A 86 -3.06 -1.23 -7.62
CA VAL A 86 -4.27 -1.62 -6.92
C VAL A 86 -3.97 -2.77 -5.96
N ALA A 87 -4.52 -2.72 -4.75
CA ALA A 87 -4.39 -3.79 -3.77
C ALA A 87 -5.69 -3.97 -2.97
N LEU A 88 -5.84 -5.11 -2.31
CA LEU A 88 -6.87 -5.32 -1.30
C LEU A 88 -6.24 -5.34 0.09
N ARG A 89 -6.95 -4.84 1.11
CA ARG A 89 -6.51 -4.96 2.50
C ARG A 89 -7.66 -5.14 3.49
N ILE A 90 -7.34 -5.75 4.62
CA ILE A 90 -8.10 -5.65 5.86
C ILE A 90 -7.21 -4.88 6.83
N LEU A 91 -7.48 -3.60 7.05
CA LEU A 91 -6.66 -2.76 7.93
C LEU A 91 -7.06 -2.97 9.40
N PRO A 92 -6.12 -3.13 10.36
CA PRO A 92 -4.66 -3.24 10.24
C PRO A 92 -4.15 -4.69 10.39
N SER A 93 -4.72 -5.63 9.63
CA SER A 93 -4.39 -7.06 9.70
C SER A 93 -3.54 -7.53 8.53
N SER A 94 -3.99 -7.34 7.29
CA SER A 94 -3.40 -7.97 6.11
C SER A 94 -3.66 -7.16 4.84
N HIS A 95 -2.85 -7.38 3.81
CA HIS A 95 -3.04 -6.83 2.47
C HIS A 95 -2.49 -7.79 1.40
N THR A 96 -2.91 -7.62 0.15
CA THR A 96 -2.29 -8.29 -0.99
C THR A 96 -1.02 -7.55 -1.41
N ASN A 97 -0.20 -8.19 -2.23
CA ASN A 97 0.76 -7.45 -3.05
C ASN A 97 -0.01 -6.55 -4.04
N PRO A 98 0.55 -5.41 -4.45
CA PRO A 98 -0.07 -4.56 -5.44
C PRO A 98 -0.05 -5.23 -6.82
N VAL A 99 -1.14 -5.07 -7.57
CA VAL A 99 -1.24 -5.38 -9.00
C VAL A 99 -1.18 -4.05 -9.76
N PHE A 100 -0.40 -4.01 -10.85
CA PHE A 100 -0.23 -2.79 -11.64
C PHE A 100 -1.19 -2.79 -12.82
N VAL A 101 -1.92 -1.69 -12.96
CA VAL A 101 -2.80 -1.41 -14.09
C VAL A 101 -2.15 -0.28 -14.88
N LEU A 102 -1.69 -0.57 -16.10
CA LEU A 102 -1.02 0.41 -16.94
C LEU A 102 -2.00 0.95 -17.99
N VAL A 103 -2.11 2.26 -18.09
CA VAL A 103 -2.88 2.98 -19.11
C VAL A 103 -1.91 3.50 -20.17
N ASP A 104 -2.21 3.26 -21.45
CA ASP A 104 -1.34 3.62 -22.59
C ASP A 104 0.11 3.11 -22.46
N SER A 105 0.33 2.01 -21.75
CA SER A 105 1.68 1.51 -21.40
C SER A 105 2.57 2.53 -20.68
N LYS A 106 1.99 3.59 -20.11
CA LYS A 106 2.73 4.61 -19.35
C LYS A 106 3.09 4.06 -17.97
N PRO A 107 4.22 4.48 -17.38
CA PRO A 107 4.59 4.04 -16.04
C PRO A 107 3.68 4.66 -14.98
N ILE A 108 3.63 4.07 -13.79
CA ILE A 108 2.89 4.63 -12.65
C ILE A 108 3.54 5.94 -12.21
N ARG A 109 2.76 7.03 -12.25
CA ARG A 109 3.15 8.40 -11.88
C ARG A 109 2.09 9.05 -11.00
N ALA A 110 1.62 8.24 -10.04
CA ALA A 110 0.38 8.51 -9.35
C ALA A 110 0.45 9.57 -8.26
N SER A 111 1.60 9.84 -7.62
CA SER A 111 1.69 10.77 -6.48
C SER A 111 3.07 11.42 -6.37
N LYS A 112 3.11 12.76 -6.32
CA LYS A 112 4.32 13.54 -6.07
C LYS A 112 4.82 13.33 -4.65
N ARG A 113 3.93 13.34 -3.66
CA ARG A 113 4.23 13.18 -2.23
C ARG A 113 4.81 11.81 -1.94
N SER A 114 4.27 10.75 -2.56
CA SER A 114 4.84 9.42 -2.44
C SER A 114 6.25 9.36 -3.03
N ALA A 115 6.45 9.91 -4.23
CA ALA A 115 7.79 9.95 -4.84
C ALA A 115 8.78 10.83 -4.06
N GLN A 116 8.31 11.94 -3.48
CA GLN A 116 9.11 12.80 -2.59
C GLN A 116 9.48 12.10 -1.30
N TRP A 117 8.56 11.35 -0.70
CA TRP A 117 8.84 10.51 0.47
C TRP A 117 9.93 9.48 0.16
N CYS A 118 9.85 8.82 -1.01
CA CYS A 118 10.90 7.91 -1.46
C CYS A 118 12.24 8.63 -1.67
N LEU A 119 12.25 9.84 -2.25
CA LEU A 119 13.47 10.64 -2.42
C LEU A 119 14.12 10.98 -1.07
N GLU A 120 13.33 11.42 -0.09
CA GLU A 120 13.83 11.69 1.26
C GLU A 120 14.33 10.41 1.95
N GLY A 121 13.65 9.28 1.72
CA GLY A 121 14.12 7.96 2.13
C GLY A 121 15.50 7.62 1.55
N VAL A 122 15.70 7.82 0.24
CA VAL A 122 16.99 7.62 -0.43
C VAL A 122 18.08 8.48 0.20
N LYS A 123 17.82 9.77 0.41
CA LYS A 123 18.79 10.68 1.05
C LYS A 123 19.14 10.22 2.47
N LYS A 124 18.13 9.80 3.25
CA LYS A 124 18.33 9.31 4.61
C LYS A 124 19.12 8.00 4.63
N CYS A 125 18.81 7.07 3.73
CA CYS A 125 19.57 5.84 3.56
C CYS A 125 21.03 6.15 3.21
N ARG A 126 21.28 7.06 2.27
CA ARG A 126 22.64 7.50 1.90
C ARG A 126 23.42 7.98 3.12
N SER A 127 22.83 8.90 3.89
CA SER A 127 23.50 9.48 5.05
C SER A 127 23.82 8.45 6.13
N GLN A 128 22.96 7.44 6.32
CA GLN A 128 23.15 6.39 7.31
C GLN A 128 24.10 5.27 6.84
N LYS A 129 24.19 5.02 5.53
CA LYS A 129 24.95 3.90 4.97
C LYS A 129 26.39 4.25 4.62
N ARG A 130 26.70 5.52 4.29
CA ARG A 130 28.05 5.95 3.88
C ARG A 130 29.16 5.51 4.83
N ARG A 131 28.91 5.50 6.15
CA ARG A 131 29.88 5.09 7.17
C ARG A 131 30.31 3.61 7.10
N PHE A 132 29.59 2.79 6.35
CA PHE A 132 29.89 1.37 6.18
C PHE A 132 30.63 1.05 4.88
N MET A 133 30.93 2.05 4.04
CA MET A 133 31.56 1.86 2.73
C MET A 133 33.08 1.93 2.84
N GLY A 134 33.78 1.01 2.17
CA GLY A 134 35.22 1.07 1.95
C GLY A 134 35.60 2.24 1.05
N THR A 135 36.85 2.69 1.15
CA THR A 135 37.35 3.84 0.36
C THR A 135 37.23 3.61 -1.15
N ASP A 136 37.45 2.37 -1.59
CA ASP A 136 37.33 1.90 -2.97
C ASP A 136 35.88 1.76 -3.45
N GLU A 137 34.90 1.70 -2.54
CA GLU A 137 33.47 1.59 -2.87
C GLU A 137 32.75 2.96 -2.92
N ILE A 138 33.36 4.02 -2.38
CA ILE A 138 32.70 5.34 -2.22
C ILE A 138 32.25 5.93 -3.57
N ALA A 139 33.01 5.72 -4.64
CA ALA A 139 32.67 6.23 -5.96
C ALA A 139 31.37 5.59 -6.49
N ASP A 140 31.30 4.27 -6.49
CA ASP A 140 30.14 3.50 -6.95
C ASP A 140 28.91 3.71 -6.05
N PHE A 141 29.14 3.80 -4.73
CA PHE A 141 28.10 4.18 -3.78
C PHE A 141 27.48 5.52 -4.16
N ASN A 142 28.30 6.57 -4.38
CA ASN A 142 27.79 7.88 -4.75
C ASN A 142 27.04 7.85 -6.08
N ALA A 143 27.60 7.21 -7.11
CA ALA A 143 26.99 7.11 -8.42
C ALA A 143 25.60 6.43 -8.36
N THR A 144 25.47 5.37 -7.55
CA THR A 144 24.20 4.65 -7.37
C THR A 144 23.14 5.53 -6.68
N TYR A 145 23.52 6.25 -5.62
CA TYR A 145 22.59 7.15 -4.93
C TYR A 145 22.23 8.37 -5.79
N ASP A 146 23.18 8.93 -6.54
CA ASP A 146 22.92 10.04 -7.46
C ASP A 146 21.93 9.63 -8.57
N HIS A 147 22.09 8.41 -9.11
CA HIS A 147 21.13 7.84 -10.06
C HIS A 147 19.73 7.67 -9.45
N ALA A 148 19.64 7.14 -8.23
CA ALA A 148 18.37 6.97 -7.52
C ALA A 148 17.69 8.32 -7.27
N GLU A 149 18.43 9.31 -6.76
CA GLU A 149 17.91 10.66 -6.53
C GLU A 149 17.43 11.32 -7.84
N LYS A 150 18.21 11.21 -8.93
CA LYS A 150 17.82 11.72 -10.26
C LYS A 150 16.54 11.05 -10.75
N THR A 151 16.42 9.73 -10.55
CA THR A 151 15.22 8.97 -10.93
C THR A 151 13.99 9.44 -10.17
N TYR A 152 14.07 9.60 -8.84
CA TYR A 152 12.92 10.09 -8.07
C TYR A 152 12.58 11.56 -8.39
N ARG A 153 13.56 12.43 -8.62
CA ARG A 153 13.31 13.80 -9.11
C ARG A 153 12.53 13.80 -10.43
N ARG A 154 12.90 12.93 -11.37
CA ARG A 154 12.17 12.74 -12.62
C ARG A 154 10.74 12.23 -12.38
N ILE A 155 10.57 11.20 -11.55
CA ILE A 155 9.24 10.67 -11.20
C ILE A 155 8.36 11.78 -10.58
N ILE A 156 8.90 12.59 -9.68
CA ILE A 156 8.17 13.73 -9.08
C ILE A 156 7.71 14.72 -10.16
N SER A 157 8.58 15.07 -11.12
CA SER A 157 8.20 15.97 -12.22
C SER A 157 7.17 15.37 -13.18
N GLU A 158 7.18 14.04 -13.34
CA GLU A 158 6.25 13.29 -14.20
C GLU A 158 4.93 12.95 -13.47
N SER A 159 4.90 13.03 -12.13
CA SER A 159 3.73 12.68 -11.32
C SER A 159 2.57 13.64 -11.54
N ILE A 160 1.38 13.06 -11.71
CA ILE A 160 0.19 13.79 -12.13
C ILE A 160 -0.77 14.13 -10.99
N THR A 161 -0.57 13.55 -9.80
CA THR A 161 -1.27 13.94 -8.56
C THR A 161 -0.27 14.23 -7.42
N ASP A 162 -0.77 14.68 -6.28
CA ASP A 162 0.00 15.27 -5.19
C ASP A 162 0.81 14.31 -4.32
#